data_AF-A0A2E1KI32-F1
#
_entry.id   AF-A0A2E1KI32-F1
#
_cell.length_a   1.000
_cell.length_b   1.000
_cell.length_c   1.000
_cell.angle_alpha   90.00
_cell.angle_beta   90.00
_cell.angle_gamma   90.00
#
_symmetry.space_group_name_H-M   'P 1'
#
loop_
_entity.id
_entity.type
_entity.pdbx_description
1 polymer ?
#
loop_
_entity_poly.entity_id
_entity_poly.type
_entity_poly.pdbx_seq_one_letter_code
_entity_poly.pdbx_strand_id
1 'polypeptide(L)'
;MIPLFPELWPILEEAYELALVGAENVVEGGYRDAALSEDGWKNCNLRTQFQRILKRAGIPSWLVPFQNLRASRETELAHTFPLHVVTEWLGNTPQVALQHYLQVTEKDFARACVRSPPTGAAKSAAKSGAAGARTESHGRTRNDKSP
;
A
#
# COMPACT_ATOMS: atom_id res chain seq x y z
N MET A 1 5.88 8.45 -13.42
CA MET A 1 6.03 7.15 -14.12
C MET A 1 5.64 6.05 -13.15
N ILE A 2 4.93 5.00 -13.56
CA ILE A 2 4.47 3.92 -12.67
C ILE A 2 4.98 2.58 -13.19
N PRO A 3 5.44 1.65 -12.32
CA PRO A 3 5.79 0.30 -12.76
C PRO A 3 4.54 -0.43 -13.27
N LEU A 4 4.73 -1.24 -14.32
CA LEU A 4 3.71 -2.21 -14.69
C LEU A 4 3.79 -3.38 -13.71
N PHE A 5 2.79 -3.50 -12.86
CA PHE A 5 2.74 -4.57 -11.86
C PHE A 5 2.50 -5.94 -12.51
N PRO A 6 3.22 -7.01 -12.12
CA PRO A 6 3.14 -8.32 -12.77
C PRO A 6 1.72 -8.90 -12.83
N GLU A 7 0.88 -8.63 -11.83
CA GLU A 7 -0.51 -9.08 -11.78
C GLU A 7 -1.38 -8.49 -12.90
N LEU A 8 -0.98 -7.36 -13.50
CA LEU A 8 -1.69 -6.75 -14.62
C LEU A 8 -1.28 -7.34 -15.97
N TRP A 9 -0.10 -7.97 -16.05
CA TRP A 9 0.41 -8.53 -17.30
C TRP A 9 -0.59 -9.46 -17.99
N PRO A 10 -1.11 -10.53 -17.34
CA PRO A 10 -2.01 -11.46 -18.03
C PRO A 10 -3.30 -10.79 -18.52
N ILE A 11 -3.79 -9.77 -17.81
CA ILE A 11 -5.00 -9.03 -18.19
C ILE A 11 -4.73 -8.16 -19.43
N LEU A 12 -3.58 -7.49 -19.48
CA LEU A 12 -3.20 -6.65 -20.61
C LEU A 12 -2.80 -7.48 -21.84
N GLU A 13 -2.20 -8.64 -21.62
CA GLU A 13 -1.87 -9.60 -22.68
C GLU A 13 -3.15 -10.16 -23.31
N GLU A 14 -4.13 -10.58 -22.53
CA GLU A 14 -5.45 -10.98 -23.05
C GLU A 14 -6.12 -9.85 -23.84
N ALA A 15 -6.09 -8.63 -23.31
CA ALA A 15 -6.65 -7.47 -24.00
C ALA A 15 -5.90 -7.15 -25.31
N TYR A 16 -4.58 -7.37 -25.35
CA TYR A 16 -3.77 -7.21 -26.54
C TYR A 16 -4.11 -8.25 -27.62
N GLU A 17 -4.26 -9.52 -27.25
CA GLU A 17 -4.64 -10.61 -28.17
C GLU A 17 -6.04 -10.41 -28.76
N LEU A 18 -6.95 -9.78 -28.00
CA LEU A 18 -8.30 -9.46 -28.48
C LEU A 18 -8.35 -8.18 -29.34
N ALA A 19 -7.29 -7.37 -29.35
CA ALA A 19 -7.29 -6.10 -30.05
C ALA A 19 -7.22 -6.29 -31.57
N LEU A 20 -7.84 -5.35 -32.31
CA LEU A 20 -7.77 -5.36 -33.78
C LEU A 20 -6.33 -5.21 -34.28
N VAL A 21 -6.00 -5.86 -35.40
CA VAL A 21 -4.69 -5.73 -36.05
C VAL A 21 -4.41 -4.25 -36.34
N GLY A 22 -3.31 -3.73 -35.80
CA GLY A 22 -2.91 -2.32 -35.93
C GLY A 22 -3.47 -1.40 -34.83
N ALA A 23 -4.20 -1.91 -33.85
CA ALA A 23 -4.62 -1.13 -32.68
C ALA A 23 -3.40 -0.69 -31.86
N GLU A 24 -3.33 0.61 -31.57
CA GLU A 24 -2.24 1.19 -30.76
C GLU A 24 -2.45 1.04 -29.26
N ASN A 25 -3.68 0.81 -28.81
CA ASN A 25 -4.06 0.75 -27.40
C ASN A 25 -4.84 -0.53 -27.10
N VAL A 26 -4.52 -1.19 -25.98
CA VAL A 26 -5.21 -2.41 -25.52
C VAL A 26 -6.58 -2.14 -24.89
N VAL A 27 -6.86 -0.90 -24.51
CA VAL A 27 -8.19 -0.50 -24.00
C VAL A 27 -8.95 0.20 -25.12
N GLU A 28 -9.88 -0.54 -25.73
CA GLU A 28 -10.74 -0.04 -26.80
C GLU A 28 -11.93 0.79 -26.26
N GLY A 29 -12.76 1.32 -27.16
CA GLY A 29 -13.99 2.04 -26.81
C GLY A 29 -13.86 3.57 -26.78
N GLY A 30 -12.85 4.14 -27.44
CA GLY A 30 -12.71 5.59 -27.64
C GLY A 30 -12.37 6.38 -26.37
N TYR A 31 -12.00 5.71 -25.27
CA TYR A 31 -11.67 6.39 -24.02
C TYR A 31 -10.50 7.36 -24.18
N ARG A 32 -9.49 7.00 -24.98
CA ARG A 32 -8.35 7.87 -25.22
C ARG A 32 -8.76 9.15 -25.94
N ASP A 33 -9.55 9.03 -27.00
CA ASP A 33 -10.04 10.20 -27.75
C ASP A 33 -10.92 11.09 -26.88
N ALA A 34 -11.80 10.49 -26.07
CA ALA A 34 -12.60 11.22 -25.09
C ALA A 34 -11.72 11.93 -24.04
N ALA A 35 -10.65 11.27 -23.56
CA ALA A 35 -9.71 11.85 -22.60
C ALA A 35 -8.86 12.99 -23.17
N LEU A 36 -8.73 13.09 -24.49
CA LEU A 36 -8.01 14.16 -25.18
C LEU A 36 -8.90 15.35 -25.57
N SER A 37 -10.22 15.26 -25.33
CA SER A 37 -11.15 16.37 -25.51
C SER A 37 -11.01 17.44 -24.41
N GLU A 38 -11.71 18.57 -24.57
CA GLU A 38 -11.62 19.75 -23.68
C GLU A 38 -11.84 19.42 -22.18
N ASP A 39 -12.82 18.57 -21.84
CA ASP A 39 -13.08 18.18 -20.44
C ASP A 39 -12.24 16.98 -19.97
N GLY A 40 -11.35 16.48 -20.81
CA GLY A 40 -10.42 15.40 -20.53
C GLY A 40 -11.08 14.11 -20.05
N TRP A 41 -10.49 13.48 -19.03
CA TRP A 41 -10.96 12.19 -18.48
C TRP A 41 -12.40 12.20 -17.94
N LYS A 42 -12.99 13.38 -17.69
CA LYS A 42 -14.41 13.47 -17.30
C LYS A 42 -15.33 12.96 -18.40
N ASN A 43 -14.97 13.16 -19.68
CA ASN A 43 -15.76 12.74 -20.83
C ASN A 43 -15.75 11.23 -21.08
N CYS A 44 -14.80 10.51 -20.48
CA CYS A 44 -14.72 9.06 -20.58
C CYS A 44 -15.87 8.33 -19.86
N ASN A 45 -16.59 9.00 -18.95
CA ASN A 45 -17.70 8.41 -18.18
C ASN A 45 -17.35 7.09 -17.46
N LEU A 46 -16.07 6.94 -17.04
CA LEU A 46 -15.56 5.70 -16.42
C LEU A 46 -16.34 5.29 -15.18
N ARG A 47 -16.84 6.26 -14.40
CA ARG A 47 -17.69 6.00 -13.22
C ARG A 47 -18.95 5.23 -13.61
N THR A 48 -19.61 5.62 -14.69
CA THR A 48 -20.87 4.99 -15.13
C THR A 48 -20.63 3.54 -15.52
N GLN A 49 -19.56 3.26 -16.27
CA GLN A 49 -19.23 1.89 -16.64
C GLN A 49 -18.85 1.05 -15.43
N PHE A 50 -18.08 1.60 -14.49
CA PHE A 50 -17.75 0.94 -13.23
C PHE A 50 -19.01 0.53 -12.46
N GLN A 51 -20.00 1.43 -12.34
CA GLN A 51 -21.26 1.12 -11.66
C GLN A 51 -22.06 0.02 -12.36
N ARG A 52 -22.01 -0.07 -13.69
CA ARG A 52 -22.62 -1.17 -14.43
C ARG A 52 -21.92 -2.50 -14.13
N ILE A 53 -20.60 -2.51 -14.01
CA ILE A 53 -19.82 -3.69 -13.64
C ILE A 53 -20.21 -4.14 -12.22
N LEU A 54 -20.23 -3.23 -11.24
CA LEU A 54 -20.67 -3.54 -9.88
C LEU A 54 -22.07 -4.16 -9.85
N LYS A 55 -23.02 -3.56 -10.57
CA LYS A 55 -24.39 -4.07 -10.69
C LYS A 55 -24.42 -5.49 -11.28
N ARG A 56 -23.63 -5.76 -12.34
CA ARG A 56 -23.54 -7.09 -12.96
C ARG A 56 -22.92 -8.13 -12.04
N ALA A 57 -22.00 -7.71 -11.17
CA ALA A 57 -21.38 -8.57 -10.16
C ALA A 57 -22.23 -8.77 -8.90
N GLY A 58 -23.41 -8.13 -8.80
CA GLY A 58 -24.25 -8.18 -7.60
C GLY A 58 -23.67 -7.40 -6.41
N ILE A 59 -22.71 -6.51 -6.66
CA ILE A 59 -22.04 -5.70 -5.63
C ILE A 59 -22.78 -4.36 -5.49
N PRO A 60 -23.06 -3.89 -4.26
CA PRO A 60 -23.63 -2.57 -4.04
C PRO A 60 -22.77 -1.45 -4.65
N SER A 61 -23.44 -0.43 -5.17
CA SER A 61 -22.78 0.75 -5.76
C SER A 61 -21.86 1.45 -4.77
N TRP A 62 -20.65 1.80 -5.22
CA TRP A 62 -19.70 2.56 -4.42
C TRP A 62 -19.86 4.07 -4.68
N LEU A 63 -19.83 4.90 -3.63
CA LEU A 63 -19.99 6.35 -3.76
C LEU A 63 -18.86 6.99 -4.60
N VAL A 64 -17.60 6.64 -4.31
CA VAL A 64 -16.38 7.19 -4.92
C VAL A 64 -15.41 6.08 -5.38
N PRO A 65 -15.75 5.33 -6.45
CA PRO A 65 -15.11 4.06 -6.77
C PRO A 65 -13.59 4.18 -7.03
N PHE A 66 -13.15 5.13 -7.85
CA PHE A 66 -11.73 5.28 -8.18
C PHE A 66 -10.89 5.81 -7.01
N GLN A 67 -11.47 6.62 -6.13
CA GLN A 67 -10.83 7.04 -4.89
C GLN A 67 -10.60 5.84 -3.97
N ASN A 68 -11.61 4.99 -3.82
CA ASN A 68 -11.53 3.80 -2.98
C ASN A 68 -10.49 2.80 -3.53
N LEU A 69 -10.53 2.51 -4.83
CA LEU A 69 -9.54 1.64 -5.48
C LEU A 69 -8.12 2.15 -5.28
N ARG A 70 -7.93 3.46 -5.44
CA ARG A 70 -6.64 4.11 -5.24
C ARG A 70 -6.18 4.02 -3.78
N ALA A 71 -7.07 4.26 -2.82
CA ALA A 71 -6.75 4.14 -1.39
C ALA A 71 -6.33 2.71 -1.01
N SER A 72 -7.06 1.70 -1.49
CA SER A 72 -6.70 0.30 -1.28
C SER A 72 -5.34 -0.01 -1.90
N ARG A 73 -5.10 0.38 -3.15
CA ARG A 73 -3.82 0.11 -3.81
C ARG A 73 -2.64 0.85 -3.18
N GLU A 74 -2.83 2.10 -2.77
CA GLU A 74 -1.80 2.89 -2.09
C GLU A 74 -1.43 2.28 -0.74
N THR A 75 -2.42 1.81 0.03
CA THR A 75 -2.21 1.10 1.29
C THR A 75 -1.40 -0.19 1.09
N GLU A 76 -1.76 -1.01 0.10
CA GLU A 76 -1.02 -2.24 -0.24
C GLU A 76 0.44 -1.97 -0.62
N LEU A 77 0.68 -0.94 -1.45
CA LEU A 77 2.02 -0.58 -1.88
C LEU A 77 2.85 -0.03 -0.72
N ALA A 78 2.26 0.77 0.17
CA ALA A 78 2.95 1.31 1.35
C ALA A 78 3.39 0.22 2.35
N HIS A 79 2.80 -0.97 2.30
CA HIS A 79 3.28 -2.13 3.05
C HIS A 79 4.55 -2.77 2.49
N THR A 80 4.84 -2.52 1.21
CA THR A 80 5.94 -3.18 0.47
C THR A 80 7.08 -2.22 0.15
N PHE A 81 6.75 -0.96 -0.13
CA PHE A 81 7.69 0.06 -0.59
C PHE A 81 7.66 1.30 0.32
N PRO A 82 8.77 2.05 0.43
CA PRO A 82 8.79 3.31 1.15
C PRO A 82 7.75 4.30 0.60
N LEU A 83 7.07 5.03 1.51
CA LEU A 83 5.95 5.89 1.15
C LEU A 83 6.28 6.91 0.04
N HIS A 84 7.46 7.54 0.08
CA HIS A 84 7.86 8.53 -0.93
C HIS A 84 7.94 7.94 -2.35
N VAL A 85 8.30 6.66 -2.48
CA VAL A 85 8.34 5.95 -3.76
C VAL A 85 6.92 5.71 -4.27
N VAL A 86 6.03 5.26 -3.38
CA VAL A 86 4.62 5.01 -3.69
C VAL A 86 3.93 6.30 -4.12
N THR A 87 4.15 7.40 -3.40
CA THR A 87 3.53 8.69 -3.69
C THR A 87 4.02 9.29 -5.00
N GLU A 88 5.30 9.08 -5.35
CA GLU A 88 5.86 9.44 -6.66
C GLU A 88 5.17 8.67 -7.79
N TRP A 89 4.96 7.35 -7.64
CA TRP A 89 4.27 6.54 -8.64
C TRP A 89 2.80 6.92 -8.81
N LEU A 90 2.12 7.19 -7.70
CA LEU A 90 0.69 7.47 -7.71
C LEU A 90 0.41 8.95 -8.02
N GLY A 91 1.38 9.85 -7.91
CA GLY A 91 1.21 11.27 -8.23
C GLY A 91 0.47 12.05 -7.13
N ASN A 92 0.77 11.77 -5.87
CA ASN A 92 0.31 12.55 -4.72
C ASN A 92 1.50 12.88 -3.79
N THR A 93 1.22 13.52 -2.65
CA THR A 93 2.24 13.80 -1.63
C THR A 93 2.09 12.83 -0.46
N PRO A 94 3.16 12.57 0.32
CA PRO A 94 3.06 11.77 1.55
C PRO A 94 2.00 12.30 2.53
N GLN A 95 1.85 13.63 2.62
CA GLN A 95 0.85 14.27 3.47
C GLN A 95 -0.57 13.91 3.00
N VAL A 96 -0.83 14.01 1.68
CA VAL A 96 -2.12 13.62 1.08
C VAL A 96 -2.39 12.13 1.25
N ALA A 97 -1.36 11.28 1.10
CA ALA A 97 -1.46 9.84 1.32
C ALA A 97 -1.92 9.50 2.74
N LEU A 98 -1.25 10.08 3.74
CA LEU A 98 -1.56 9.89 5.17
C LEU A 98 -2.96 10.41 5.54
N GLN A 99 -3.42 11.48 4.91
CA GLN A 99 -4.73 12.08 5.21
C GLN A 99 -5.91 11.36 4.55
N HIS A 100 -5.73 10.82 3.35
CA HIS A 100 -6.87 10.44 2.49
C HIS A 100 -6.84 9.01 1.95
N TYR A 101 -5.69 8.33 1.97
CA TYR A 101 -5.52 7.07 1.24
C TYR A 101 -5.04 5.91 2.11
N LEU A 102 -4.11 6.13 3.03
CA LEU A 102 -3.59 5.06 3.88
C LEU A 102 -4.61 4.64 4.93
N GLN A 103 -4.94 3.34 4.94
CA GLN A 103 -5.90 2.74 5.86
C GLN A 103 -5.22 1.68 6.72
N VAL A 104 -5.58 1.64 8.01
CA VAL A 104 -5.25 0.48 8.86
C VAL A 104 -6.26 -0.61 8.56
N THR A 105 -5.78 -1.79 8.15
CA THR A 105 -6.63 -2.93 7.83
C THR A 105 -6.61 -3.98 8.93
N GLU A 106 -7.60 -4.87 8.96
CA GLU A 106 -7.61 -6.03 9.85
C GLU A 106 -6.38 -6.93 9.64
N LYS A 107 -5.87 -7.00 8.40
CA LYS A 107 -4.64 -7.73 8.09
C LYS A 107 -3.43 -7.13 8.80
N ASP A 108 -3.37 -5.80 8.95
CA ASP A 108 -2.29 -5.12 9.65
C ASP A 108 -2.33 -5.43 11.15
N PHE A 109 -3.54 -5.43 11.73
CA PHE A 109 -3.74 -5.86 13.11
C PHE A 109 -3.31 -7.32 13.31
N ALA A 110 -3.80 -8.23 12.47
CA ALA A 110 -3.45 -9.64 12.54
C ALA A 110 -1.94 -9.86 12.42
N ARG A 111 -1.28 -9.17 11.47
CA ARG A 111 0.17 -9.23 11.27
C ARG A 111 0.94 -8.72 12.49
N ALA A 112 0.49 -7.64 13.13
CA ALA A 112 1.10 -7.12 14.35
C ALA A 112 0.96 -8.05 15.56
N CYS A 113 -0.08 -8.88 15.60
CA CYS A 113 -0.28 -9.88 16.65
C CYS A 113 0.56 -11.16 16.45
N VAL A 114 1.17 -11.38 15.28
CA VAL A 114 2.06 -12.52 15.06
C VAL A 114 3.32 -12.34 15.88
N ARG A 115 3.52 -13.21 16.86
CA ARG A 115 4.71 -13.22 17.70
C ARG A 115 5.86 -13.84 16.90
N SER A 116 6.68 -13.00 16.27
CA SER A 116 7.93 -13.46 15.67
C SER A 116 8.84 -14.04 16.76
N PRO A 117 9.51 -15.19 16.52
CA PRO A 117 10.63 -15.58 17.37
C PRO A 117 11.66 -14.45 17.34
N PRO A 118 12.41 -14.19 18.44
CA PRO A 118 13.41 -13.14 18.47
C PRO A 118 14.47 -13.39 17.40
N THR A 119 14.33 -12.72 16.25
CA THR A 119 15.33 -12.66 15.20
C THR A 119 16.43 -11.74 15.68
N GLY A 120 17.47 -12.31 16.30
CA GLY A 120 18.66 -11.55 16.67
C GLY A 120 19.26 -11.85 18.05
N ALA A 121 19.31 -13.11 18.49
CA ALA A 121 20.51 -13.52 19.23
C ALA A 121 21.65 -13.63 18.20
N ALA A 122 22.19 -12.49 17.77
CA ALA A 122 23.50 -12.47 17.17
C ALA A 122 24.44 -13.08 18.20
N LYS A 123 24.91 -14.32 17.97
CA LYS A 123 25.97 -14.92 18.77
C LYS A 123 27.25 -14.13 18.51
N SER A 124 27.39 -12.99 19.17
CA SER A 124 28.67 -12.29 19.27
C SER A 124 29.57 -13.13 20.17
N ALA A 125 30.33 -14.04 19.55
CA ALA A 125 31.44 -14.72 20.18
C ALA A 125 32.64 -13.77 20.24
N ALA A 126 32.53 -12.70 21.03
CA ALA A 126 33.69 -11.91 21.45
C ALA A 126 34.12 -12.41 22.83
N LYS A 127 35.08 -13.34 22.88
CA LYS A 127 35.84 -13.62 24.10
C LYS A 127 36.80 -12.45 24.34
N SER A 128 36.39 -11.44 25.09
CA SER A 128 37.33 -10.57 25.79
C SER A 128 37.43 -11.04 27.23
N GLY A 129 38.52 -11.75 27.53
CA GLY A 129 38.89 -12.06 28.90
C GLY A 129 39.31 -10.77 29.60
N ALA A 130 38.58 -10.41 30.65
CA ALA A 130 39.07 -9.58 31.73
C ALA A 130 38.46 -10.11 33.03
N ALA A 131 39.19 -11.01 33.66
CA ALA A 131 38.92 -11.43 35.02
C ALA A 131 39.33 -10.30 35.98
N GLY A 132 38.47 -10.02 36.97
CA GLY A 132 38.90 -9.47 38.25
C GLY A 132 38.21 -8.20 38.70
N ALA A 133 37.24 -8.36 39.61
CA ALA A 133 37.19 -7.77 40.96
C ALA A 133 35.74 -7.41 41.35
N ARG A 134 35.06 -8.36 42.01
CA ARG A 134 34.64 -8.31 43.43
C ARG A 134 33.56 -7.25 43.76
N THR A 135 32.34 -7.79 43.89
CA THR A 135 31.27 -7.48 44.86
C THR A 135 31.51 -6.38 45.89
N GLU A 136 30.53 -5.48 46.02
CA GLU A 136 29.81 -5.35 47.29
C GLU A 136 28.43 -4.67 47.14
N SER A 137 27.49 -5.23 47.89
CA SER A 137 26.07 -4.93 48.00
C SER A 137 25.81 -3.89 49.08
N HIS A 138 25.04 -2.84 48.79
CA HIS A 138 24.28 -2.03 49.76
C HIS A 138 23.04 -1.53 49.00
N GLY A 139 21.80 -1.72 49.41
CA GLY A 139 21.26 -1.65 50.76
C GLY A 139 20.04 -0.74 50.66
N ARG A 140 18.85 -1.34 50.66
CA ARG A 140 17.53 -0.69 50.52
C ARG A 140 17.26 0.28 51.67
N THR A 141 16.82 1.49 51.36
CA THR A 141 15.96 2.28 52.27
C THR A 141 14.87 3.01 51.49
N ARG A 142 13.63 2.70 51.87
CA ARG A 142 12.43 3.50 51.61
C ARG A 142 12.54 4.78 52.45
N ASN A 143 12.03 5.90 51.97
CA ASN A 143 11.34 6.82 52.85
C ASN A 143 10.22 7.54 52.09
N ASP A 144 9.02 7.20 52.54
CA ASP A 144 7.76 7.89 52.39
C ASP A 144 7.76 9.11 53.33
N LYS A 145 7.17 10.23 52.91
CA LYS A 145 6.65 11.32 53.77
C LYS A 145 6.01 12.43 52.93
N SER A 146 4.68 12.44 52.90
CA SER A 146 3.85 13.66 52.92
C SER A 146 3.71 14.17 54.37
N PRO A 147 3.39 15.45 54.60
CA PRO A 147 2.02 15.97 54.47
C PRO A 147 1.82 16.94 53.30
#